data_AF-A0A248JSN8-F1
#
_entry.id   AF-A0A248JSN8-F1
#
_cell.length_a   1.000
_cell.length_b   1.000
_cell.length_c   1.000
_cell.angle_alpha   90.00
_cell.angle_beta   90.00
_cell.angle_gamma   90.00
#
_symmetry.space_group_name_H-M   'P 1'
#
loop_
_entity.id
_entity.type
_entity.pdbx_description
1 polymer ?
#
loop_
_entity_poly.entity_id
_entity_poly.type
_entity_poly.pdbx_seq_one_letter_code
_entity_poly.pdbx_strand_id
1 'polypeptide(L)'
;MRLAALLLAASLAALPPAAWAGGAEPPQSTPQAIVPQAIVEALYRPYLADPHAEKDTTIDSVAQVRRRATPALARLLDANRACEKRTQGICALDFDIIIDGQDWDLSGFGLQADASGDTAAVTARFSNLGPRVLAYHFVRTGGRWLIDDLVILKDDAGAADHPWSLKDTLAAEYGPTARKKHR
;
A
#
# COMPACT_ATOMS: atom_id res chain seq x y z
N MET A 1 -6.10 93.83 -19.35
CA MET A 1 -6.57 93.69 -20.74
C MET A 1 -6.81 92.21 -21.03
N ARG A 2 -8.03 91.89 -21.49
CA ARG A 2 -8.46 90.75 -22.34
C ARG A 2 -8.17 89.31 -21.83
N LEU A 3 -9.17 88.56 -21.32
CA LEU A 3 -10.21 87.75 -22.01
C LEU A 3 -9.68 86.68 -22.98
N ALA A 4 -9.89 85.40 -22.62
CA ALA A 4 -10.43 84.28 -23.42
C ALA A 4 -9.95 82.95 -22.79
N ALA A 5 -10.75 82.12 -22.13
CA ALA A 5 -11.96 81.37 -22.52
C ALA A 5 -11.65 79.90 -22.90
N LEU A 6 -12.59 79.05 -22.46
CA LEU A 6 -13.03 77.77 -23.01
C LEU A 6 -12.57 76.45 -22.35
N LEU A 7 -13.58 75.91 -21.66
CA LEU A 7 -14.21 74.60 -21.85
C LEU A 7 -13.76 73.39 -21.01
N LEU A 8 -14.77 72.92 -20.28
CA LEU A 8 -14.93 71.62 -19.66
C LEU A 8 -14.58 70.46 -20.60
N ALA A 9 -13.98 69.42 -20.03
CA ALA A 9 -14.44 68.06 -20.26
C ALA A 9 -14.27 67.25 -18.95
N ALA A 10 -15.40 66.96 -18.31
CA ALA A 10 -15.48 65.95 -17.28
C ALA A 10 -15.40 64.57 -17.94
N SER A 11 -14.59 63.67 -17.39
CA SER A 11 -14.66 62.25 -17.70
C SER A 11 -14.53 61.49 -16.39
N LEU A 12 -15.67 61.10 -15.83
CA LEU A 12 -15.73 60.05 -14.81
C LEU A 12 -15.43 58.73 -15.51
N ALA A 13 -14.22 58.20 -15.31
CA ALA A 13 -13.97 56.79 -15.57
C ALA A 13 -14.42 56.01 -14.33
N ALA A 14 -15.51 55.25 -14.48
CA ALA A 14 -15.93 54.25 -13.51
C ALA A 14 -14.89 53.13 -13.44
N LEU A 15 -14.30 52.92 -12.26
CA LEU A 15 -13.43 51.77 -11.97
C LEU A 15 -14.30 50.51 -11.79
N PRO A 16 -13.94 49.37 -12.42
CA PRO A 16 -14.63 48.11 -12.17
C PRO A 16 -14.25 47.59 -10.76
N PRO A 17 -15.17 46.89 -10.06
CA PRO A 17 -14.80 46.16 -8.86
C PRO A 17 -13.90 44.98 -9.24
N ALA A 18 -12.69 44.96 -8.67
CA ALA A 18 -11.81 43.80 -8.74
C ALA A 18 -12.43 42.64 -7.95
N ALA A 19 -13.16 41.78 -8.67
CA ALA A 19 -13.55 40.46 -8.21
C ALA A 19 -12.44 39.46 -8.56
N TRP A 20 -12.18 38.54 -7.63
CA TRP A 20 -11.41 37.31 -7.75
C TRP A 20 -9.89 37.43 -7.65
N ALA A 21 -9.40 37.48 -6.41
CA ALA A 21 -8.37 36.51 -6.04
C ALA A 21 -9.11 35.31 -5.45
N GLY A 22 -9.43 34.33 -6.30
CA GLY A 22 -9.72 32.99 -5.82
C GLY A 22 -8.49 32.54 -5.05
N GLY A 23 -8.58 32.55 -3.72
CA GLY A 23 -7.65 31.82 -2.90
C GLY A 23 -7.71 30.38 -3.41
N ALA A 24 -6.64 29.93 -4.05
CA ALA A 24 -6.39 28.51 -4.15
C ALA A 24 -6.37 28.02 -2.71
N GLU A 25 -7.48 27.41 -2.29
CA GLU A 25 -7.52 26.67 -1.06
C GLU A 25 -6.33 25.71 -1.13
N PRO A 26 -5.40 25.75 -0.16
CA PRO A 26 -4.31 24.78 -0.14
C PRO A 26 -4.95 23.39 -0.27
N PRO A 27 -4.35 22.46 -1.05
CA PRO A 27 -4.94 21.14 -1.22
C PRO A 27 -5.29 20.61 0.16
N GLN A 28 -6.59 20.43 0.40
CA GLN A 28 -7.10 19.88 1.64
C GLN A 28 -6.37 18.56 1.81
N SER A 29 -5.43 18.51 2.76
CA SER A 29 -4.81 17.26 3.16
C SER A 29 -5.96 16.42 3.69
N THR A 30 -6.36 15.41 2.92
CA THR A 30 -7.49 14.54 3.29
C THR A 30 -7.23 14.02 4.70
N PRO A 31 -8.21 14.06 5.61
CA PRO A 31 -8.02 13.63 6.99
C PRO A 31 -7.63 12.16 7.04
N GLN A 32 -6.32 11.90 7.16
CA GLN A 32 -5.69 10.58 7.19
C GLN A 32 -5.94 9.75 5.91
N ALA A 33 -4.87 9.42 5.18
CA ALA A 33 -4.83 8.16 4.46
C ALA A 33 -5.45 7.08 5.35
N ILE A 34 -6.45 6.34 4.86
CA ILE A 34 -7.10 5.26 5.61
C ILE A 34 -5.98 4.46 6.28
N VAL A 35 -5.96 4.36 7.61
CA VAL A 35 -4.80 3.80 8.36
C VAL A 35 -4.26 2.49 7.76
N PRO A 36 -5.12 1.55 7.27
CA PRO A 36 -4.70 0.44 6.41
C PRO A 36 -3.81 0.80 5.21
N GLN A 37 -4.19 1.77 4.39
CA GLN A 37 -3.40 2.24 3.24
C GLN A 37 -2.03 2.74 3.68
N ALA A 38 -1.97 3.54 4.75
CA ALA A 38 -0.70 4.02 5.30
C ALA A 38 0.19 2.89 5.85
N ILE A 39 -0.42 1.81 6.37
CA ILE A 39 0.32 0.60 6.76
C ILE A 39 0.94 -0.04 5.53
N VAL A 40 0.18 -0.24 4.45
CA VAL A 40 0.71 -0.85 3.21
C VAL A 40 1.78 0.03 2.58
N GLU A 41 1.55 1.34 2.47
CA GLU A 41 2.57 2.29 1.99
C GLU A 41 3.88 2.18 2.78
N ALA A 42 3.80 2.01 4.10
CA ALA A 42 4.97 1.82 4.93
C ALA A 42 5.72 0.49 4.67
N LEU A 43 5.03 -0.56 4.23
CA LEU A 43 5.65 -1.83 3.82
C LEU A 43 6.46 -1.67 2.53
N TYR A 44 5.95 -0.87 1.57
CA TYR A 44 6.60 -0.65 0.27
C TYR A 44 7.73 0.39 0.31
N ARG A 45 7.74 1.29 1.31
CA ARG A 45 8.73 2.36 1.44
C ARG A 45 10.20 1.94 1.21
N PRO A 46 10.73 0.84 1.79
CA PRO A 46 12.11 0.44 1.54
C PRO A 46 12.38 0.07 0.08
N TYR A 47 11.44 -0.59 -0.60
CA TYR A 47 11.57 -0.93 -2.01
C TYR A 47 11.48 0.32 -2.90
N LEU A 48 10.60 1.26 -2.58
CA LEU A 48 10.45 2.51 -3.33
C LEU A 48 11.63 3.48 -3.15
N ALA A 49 12.41 3.32 -2.07
CA ALA A 49 13.62 4.11 -1.84
C ALA A 49 14.83 3.65 -2.69
N ASP A 50 14.75 2.46 -3.25
CA ASP A 50 15.73 1.87 -4.18
C ASP A 50 14.99 0.93 -5.15
N PRO A 51 14.20 1.48 -6.09
CA PRO A 51 13.25 0.70 -6.88
C PRO A 51 13.90 -0.31 -7.82
N HIS A 52 15.18 -0.13 -8.15
CA HIS A 52 15.94 -1.01 -9.05
C HIS A 52 16.97 -1.89 -8.32
N ALA A 53 16.86 -1.99 -6.99
CA ALA A 53 17.74 -2.79 -6.14
C ALA A 53 19.24 -2.51 -6.37
N GLU A 54 19.62 -1.24 -6.58
CA GLU A 54 21.01 -0.86 -6.87
C GLU A 54 21.93 -1.04 -5.65
N LYS A 55 21.35 -1.04 -4.45
CA LYS A 55 22.06 -1.21 -3.18
C LYS A 55 21.88 -2.63 -2.67
N ASP A 56 22.91 -3.14 -2.01
CA ASP A 56 22.87 -4.39 -1.24
C ASP A 56 22.03 -4.19 0.04
N THR A 57 20.71 -4.15 -0.12
CA THR A 57 19.73 -3.98 0.97
C THR A 57 18.98 -5.28 1.18
N THR A 58 19.14 -5.90 2.34
CA THR A 58 18.31 -7.04 2.73
C THR A 58 17.00 -6.55 3.36
N ILE A 59 15.86 -6.89 2.75
CA ILE A 59 14.53 -6.60 3.30
C ILE A 59 13.89 -7.89 3.82
N ASP A 60 13.60 -7.93 5.13
CA ASP A 60 12.86 -9.04 5.75
C ASP A 60 11.35 -8.78 5.66
N SER A 61 10.76 -9.08 4.50
CA SER A 61 9.33 -8.89 4.21
C SER A 61 8.42 -9.61 5.20
N VAL A 62 8.78 -10.84 5.61
CA VAL A 62 8.09 -11.62 6.63
C VAL A 62 8.04 -10.85 7.95
N ALA A 63 9.17 -10.32 8.43
CA ALA A 63 9.20 -9.52 9.64
C ALA A 63 8.42 -8.21 9.51
N GLN A 64 8.41 -7.57 8.33
CA GLN A 64 7.61 -6.37 8.10
C GLN A 64 6.11 -6.64 8.27
N VAL A 65 5.59 -7.67 7.58
CA VAL A 65 4.17 -8.06 7.66
C VAL A 65 3.83 -8.53 9.07
N ARG A 66 4.67 -9.35 9.70
CA ARG A 66 4.48 -9.87 11.06
C ARG A 66 4.26 -8.75 12.09
N ARG A 67 4.98 -7.62 12.01
CA ARG A 67 4.82 -6.48 12.94
C ARG A 67 3.43 -5.84 12.90
N ARG A 68 2.69 -6.05 11.81
CA ARG A 68 1.36 -5.48 11.56
C ARG A 68 0.27 -6.55 11.49
N ALA A 69 0.61 -7.82 11.69
CA ALA A 69 -0.30 -8.95 11.52
C ALA A 69 -1.27 -9.12 12.69
N THR A 70 -2.41 -9.77 12.43
CA THR A 70 -3.28 -10.32 13.48
C THR A 70 -2.51 -11.36 14.31
N PRO A 71 -2.91 -11.61 15.57
CA PRO A 71 -2.27 -12.68 16.36
C PRO A 71 -2.32 -14.05 15.69
N ALA A 72 -3.35 -14.31 14.88
CA ALA A 72 -3.46 -15.55 14.12
C ALA A 72 -2.39 -15.63 13.02
N LEU A 73 -2.30 -14.64 12.15
CA LEU A 73 -1.30 -14.61 11.07
C LEU A 73 0.13 -14.53 11.63
N ALA A 74 0.36 -13.75 12.70
CA ALA A 74 1.68 -13.65 13.33
C ALA A 74 2.20 -15.02 13.83
N ARG A 75 1.33 -15.86 14.42
CA ARG A 75 1.72 -17.21 14.86
C ARG A 75 2.11 -18.12 13.69
N LEU A 76 1.43 -18.00 12.56
CA LEU A 76 1.74 -18.76 11.35
C LEU A 76 3.10 -18.33 10.77
N LEU A 77 3.37 -17.02 10.70
CA LEU A 77 4.67 -16.49 10.28
C LEU A 77 5.80 -16.91 11.24
N ASP A 78 5.54 -16.90 12.55
CA ASP A 78 6.48 -17.37 13.57
C ASP A 78 6.78 -18.87 13.41
N ALA A 79 5.78 -19.69 13.04
CA ALA A 79 5.96 -21.11 12.78
C ALA A 79 6.84 -21.36 11.53
N ASN A 80 6.62 -20.60 10.44
CA ASN A 80 7.49 -20.65 9.26
C ASN A 80 8.95 -20.29 9.63
N ARG A 81 9.14 -19.19 10.36
CA ARG A 81 10.47 -18.74 10.79
C ARG A 81 11.15 -19.75 11.72
N ALA A 82 10.39 -20.42 12.58
CA ALA A 82 10.90 -21.49 13.43
C ALA A 82 11.28 -22.74 12.62
N CYS A 83 10.53 -23.05 11.57
CA CYS A 83 10.89 -24.10 10.62
C CYS A 83 12.23 -23.80 9.95
N GLU A 84 12.40 -22.61 9.36
CA GLU A 84 13.65 -22.19 8.70
C GLU A 84 14.85 -22.29 9.63
N LYS A 85 14.71 -21.82 10.88
CA LYS A 85 15.76 -21.94 11.90
C LYS A 85 16.10 -23.40 12.21
N ARG A 86 15.11 -24.28 12.26
CA ARG A 86 15.31 -25.70 12.58
C ARG A 86 15.92 -26.48 11.41
N THR A 87 15.54 -26.16 10.18
CA THR A 87 15.99 -26.88 8.98
C THR A 87 17.22 -26.25 8.33
N GLN A 88 17.56 -25.01 8.68
CA GLN A 88 18.58 -24.20 7.99
C GLN A 88 18.28 -24.09 6.48
N GLY A 89 17.00 -24.06 6.11
CA GLY A 89 16.57 -24.07 4.73
C GLY A 89 15.21 -23.40 4.53
N ILE A 90 14.73 -23.46 3.29
CA ILE A 90 13.44 -22.91 2.87
C ILE A 90 12.31 -23.76 3.44
N CYS A 91 11.28 -23.10 3.95
CA CYS A 91 10.06 -23.75 4.45
C CYS A 91 8.85 -23.41 3.58
N ALA A 92 7.76 -22.89 4.14
CA ALA A 92 6.54 -22.63 3.37
C ALA A 92 6.64 -21.41 2.45
N LEU A 93 7.58 -20.50 2.74
CA LEU A 93 7.80 -19.27 1.98
C LEU A 93 9.22 -19.29 1.42
N ASP A 94 9.34 -19.09 0.12
CA ASP A 94 10.61 -19.10 -0.62
C ASP A 94 10.83 -17.84 -1.46
N PHE A 95 10.05 -16.77 -1.19
CA PHE A 95 10.08 -15.49 -1.89
C PHE A 95 9.74 -14.32 -0.97
N ASP A 96 9.96 -13.08 -1.43
CA ASP A 96 9.52 -11.86 -0.76
C ASP A 96 8.02 -11.63 -0.96
N ILE A 97 7.28 -11.76 0.14
CA ILE A 97 5.81 -11.71 0.14
C ILE A 97 5.21 -10.32 -0.14
N ILE A 98 5.99 -9.23 -0.10
CA ILE A 98 5.50 -7.87 -0.37
C ILE A 98 5.61 -7.53 -1.86
N ILE A 99 6.66 -8.03 -2.53
CA ILE A 99 6.92 -7.74 -3.97
C ILE A 99 6.60 -8.90 -4.91
N ASP A 100 6.20 -10.05 -4.37
CA ASP A 100 5.90 -11.28 -5.13
C ASP A 100 7.08 -11.67 -6.05
N GLY A 101 8.24 -11.90 -5.44
CA GLY A 101 9.47 -12.23 -6.17
C GLY A 101 10.69 -12.43 -5.27
N GLN A 102 11.83 -12.75 -5.90
CA GLN A 102 13.13 -12.85 -5.22
C GLN A 102 13.92 -11.54 -5.30
N ASP A 103 13.91 -10.94 -6.49
CA ASP A 103 14.51 -9.65 -6.80
C ASP A 103 13.40 -8.65 -7.14
N TRP A 104 13.71 -7.34 -7.10
CA TRP A 104 12.76 -6.31 -7.47
C TRP A 104 13.30 -5.30 -8.48
N ASP A 105 12.42 -4.94 -9.41
CA ASP A 105 12.53 -3.79 -10.32
C ASP A 105 11.15 -3.12 -10.37
N LEU A 106 10.90 -2.21 -9.42
CA LEU A 106 9.58 -1.66 -9.16
C LEU A 106 9.28 -0.41 -10.00
N SER A 107 8.11 -0.39 -10.62
CA SER A 107 7.54 0.81 -11.24
C SER A 107 6.02 0.85 -11.15
N GLY A 108 5.43 2.04 -11.36
CA GLY A 108 3.98 2.19 -11.43
C GLY A 108 3.22 1.85 -10.15
N PHE A 109 3.85 2.03 -8.98
CA PHE A 109 3.24 1.72 -7.69
C PHE A 109 2.03 2.60 -7.38
N GLY A 110 0.90 1.96 -7.04
CA GLY A 110 -0.32 2.62 -6.63
C GLY A 110 -1.09 1.78 -5.60
N LEU A 111 -1.86 2.47 -4.74
CA LEU A 111 -2.69 1.86 -3.72
C LEU A 111 -4.15 2.26 -3.91
N GLN A 112 -5.05 1.33 -3.66
CA GLN A 112 -6.49 1.55 -3.54
C GLN A 112 -6.98 0.93 -2.23
N ALA A 113 -7.75 1.67 -1.43
CA ALA A 113 -8.27 1.20 -0.16
C ALA A 113 -9.80 1.21 -0.14
N ASP A 114 -10.36 0.09 0.31
CA ASP A 114 -11.79 -0.10 0.50
C ASP A 114 -12.03 -0.54 1.95
N ALA A 115 -12.78 0.25 2.73
CA ALA A 115 -13.03 -0.02 4.15
C ALA A 115 -14.53 -0.11 4.44
N SER A 116 -14.93 -1.07 5.28
CA SER A 116 -16.31 -1.27 5.70
C SER A 116 -16.36 -1.75 7.15
N GLY A 117 -16.86 -0.89 8.04
CA GLY A 117 -16.90 -1.18 9.47
C GLY A 117 -15.52 -1.51 10.04
N ASP A 118 -15.38 -2.72 10.60
CA ASP A 118 -14.14 -3.21 11.20
C ASP A 118 -13.28 -4.05 10.24
N THR A 119 -13.54 -4.02 8.94
CA THR A 119 -12.71 -4.66 7.91
C THR A 119 -12.26 -3.65 6.86
N ALA A 120 -11.12 -3.92 6.24
CA ALA A 120 -10.65 -3.16 5.09
C ALA A 120 -9.83 -4.05 4.15
N ALA A 121 -9.78 -3.69 2.88
CA ALA A 121 -8.86 -4.24 1.90
C ALA A 121 -8.03 -3.09 1.33
N VAL A 122 -6.73 -3.31 1.16
CA VAL A 122 -5.85 -2.39 0.43
C VAL A 122 -5.23 -3.17 -0.71
N THR A 123 -5.50 -2.74 -1.94
CA THR A 123 -4.92 -3.32 -3.14
C THR A 123 -3.71 -2.52 -3.57
N ALA A 124 -2.55 -3.15 -3.62
CA ALA A 124 -1.34 -2.63 -4.23
C ALA A 124 -1.23 -3.10 -5.68
N ARG A 125 -0.93 -2.16 -6.58
CA ARG A 125 -0.66 -2.43 -8.00
C ARG A 125 0.68 -1.85 -8.37
N PHE A 126 1.52 -2.62 -9.03
CA PHE A 126 2.84 -2.20 -9.51
C PHE A 126 3.31 -3.15 -10.61
N SER A 127 4.39 -2.78 -11.28
CA SER A 127 5.17 -3.72 -12.09
C SER A 127 6.39 -4.17 -11.29
N ASN A 128 6.65 -5.47 -11.27
CA ASN A 128 7.89 -6.10 -10.83
C ASN A 128 8.22 -7.27 -11.77
N LEU A 129 9.05 -6.99 -12.78
CA LEU A 129 9.33 -7.92 -13.89
C LEU A 129 8.04 -8.43 -14.57
N GLY A 130 6.98 -7.61 -14.55
CA GLY A 130 5.61 -7.96 -14.96
C GLY A 130 4.56 -7.34 -14.01
N PRO A 131 3.29 -7.22 -14.42
CA PRO A 131 2.23 -6.71 -13.54
C PRO A 131 2.04 -7.54 -12.28
N ARG A 132 1.88 -6.86 -11.13
CA ARG A 132 1.60 -7.46 -9.83
C ARG A 132 0.43 -6.76 -9.18
N VAL A 133 -0.47 -7.55 -8.61
CA VAL A 133 -1.60 -7.06 -7.82
C VAL A 133 -1.68 -7.85 -6.52
N LEU A 134 -1.53 -7.16 -5.39
CA LEU A 134 -1.61 -7.76 -4.07
C LEU A 134 -2.72 -7.12 -3.26
N ALA A 135 -3.60 -7.92 -2.67
CA ALA A 135 -4.63 -7.46 -1.75
C ALA A 135 -4.24 -7.77 -0.30
N TYR A 136 -4.20 -6.73 0.53
CA TYR A 136 -3.97 -6.83 1.97
C TYR A 136 -5.32 -6.74 2.68
N HIS A 137 -5.71 -7.82 3.35
CA HIS A 137 -6.94 -7.86 4.12
C HIS A 137 -6.66 -7.46 5.57
N PHE A 138 -7.45 -6.53 6.09
CA PHE A 138 -7.31 -5.99 7.43
C PHE A 138 -8.56 -6.25 8.26
N VAL A 139 -8.33 -6.43 9.56
CA VAL A 139 -9.36 -6.40 10.59
C VAL A 139 -9.01 -5.35 11.64
N ARG A 140 -10.03 -4.71 12.20
CA ARG A 140 -9.91 -3.78 13.31
C ARG A 140 -10.18 -4.51 14.61
N THR A 141 -9.20 -4.53 15.52
CA THR A 141 -9.35 -5.18 16.83
C THR A 141 -8.70 -4.32 17.90
N GLY A 142 -9.43 -4.01 18.97
CA GLY A 142 -8.94 -3.12 20.04
C GLY A 142 -8.55 -1.74 19.51
N GLY A 143 -9.29 -1.22 18.53
CA GLY A 143 -9.03 0.09 17.90
C GLY A 143 -7.84 0.12 16.93
N ARG A 144 -7.18 -1.01 16.68
CA ARG A 144 -6.00 -1.10 15.80
C ARG A 144 -6.32 -1.90 14.55
N TRP A 145 -5.85 -1.41 13.41
CA TRP A 145 -5.88 -2.13 12.14
C TRP A 145 -4.71 -3.10 12.07
N LEU A 146 -4.99 -4.37 11.75
CA LEU A 146 -4.02 -5.45 11.66
C LEU A 146 -4.24 -6.22 10.35
N ILE A 147 -3.15 -6.62 9.70
CA ILE A 147 -3.17 -7.46 8.49
C ILE A 147 -3.60 -8.86 8.92
N ASP A 148 -4.75 -9.30 8.42
CA ASP A 148 -5.22 -10.67 8.62
C ASP A 148 -4.74 -11.61 7.52
N ASP A 149 -4.62 -11.11 6.29
CA ASP A 149 -4.12 -11.88 5.15
C ASP A 149 -3.47 -10.99 4.08
N LEU A 150 -2.65 -11.59 3.23
CA LEU A 150 -2.06 -11.02 2.03
C LEU A 150 -2.33 -12.01 0.88
N VAL A 151 -2.97 -11.52 -0.17
CA VAL A 151 -3.39 -12.33 -1.31
C VAL A 151 -2.76 -11.79 -2.58
N ILE A 152 -2.07 -12.66 -3.33
CA ILE A 152 -1.58 -12.35 -4.67
C ILE A 152 -2.72 -12.59 -5.65
N LEU A 153 -3.24 -11.51 -6.20
CA LEU A 153 -4.25 -11.55 -7.25
C LEU A 153 -3.56 -11.78 -8.58
N LYS A 154 -4.06 -12.74 -9.34
CA LYS A 154 -3.56 -13.04 -10.67
C LYS A 154 -4.25 -12.15 -11.69
N ASP A 155 -3.47 -11.46 -12.50
CA ASP A 155 -3.96 -10.62 -13.60
C ASP A 155 -4.19 -11.42 -14.90
N ASP A 156 -3.89 -12.73 -14.91
CA ASP A 156 -4.03 -13.58 -16.09
C ASP A 156 -5.32 -14.40 -16.08
N ALA A 157 -6.14 -14.20 -17.11
CA ALA A 157 -7.40 -14.92 -17.38
C ALA A 157 -7.26 -16.44 -17.61
N GLY A 158 -6.08 -17.02 -17.37
CA GLY A 158 -5.75 -18.43 -17.58
C GLY A 158 -5.14 -19.16 -16.37
N ALA A 159 -4.99 -18.49 -15.23
CA ALA A 159 -4.46 -19.15 -14.05
C ALA A 159 -5.56 -19.77 -13.19
N ALA A 160 -5.27 -20.95 -12.63
CA ALA A 160 -6.15 -21.74 -11.77
C ALA A 160 -7.00 -20.88 -10.80
N ASP A 161 -8.26 -21.25 -10.63
CA ASP A 161 -9.40 -20.52 -10.04
C ASP A 161 -9.21 -19.92 -8.63
N HIS A 162 -8.03 -20.01 -8.03
CA HIS A 162 -7.75 -19.57 -6.66
C HIS A 162 -6.50 -18.69 -6.58
N PRO A 163 -6.63 -17.43 -6.11
CA PRO A 163 -5.47 -16.59 -5.82
C PRO A 163 -4.65 -17.19 -4.67
N TRP A 164 -3.35 -16.90 -4.62
CA TRP A 164 -2.48 -17.38 -3.54
C TRP A 164 -2.71 -16.52 -2.29
N SER A 165 -3.06 -17.16 -1.16
CA SER A 165 -3.22 -16.51 0.15
C SER A 165 -2.06 -16.91 1.07
N LEU A 166 -1.43 -15.91 1.69
CA LEU A 166 -0.39 -16.10 2.70
C LEU A 166 -0.91 -16.89 3.90
N LYS A 167 -2.06 -16.49 4.43
CA LYS A 167 -2.68 -17.14 5.59
C LYS A 167 -3.03 -18.58 5.29
N ASP A 168 -3.65 -18.86 4.15
CA ASP A 168 -4.07 -20.22 3.79
C ASP A 168 -2.86 -21.12 3.52
N THR A 169 -1.83 -20.61 2.83
CA THR A 169 -0.57 -21.32 2.59
C THR A 169 0.09 -21.73 3.90
N LEU A 170 0.22 -20.78 4.83
CA LEU A 170 0.83 -21.07 6.13
C LEU A 170 -0.09 -21.91 7.02
N ALA A 171 -1.41 -21.77 6.94
CA ALA A 171 -2.35 -22.58 7.70
C ALA A 171 -2.36 -24.04 7.21
N ALA A 172 -2.17 -24.27 5.91
CA ALA A 172 -2.04 -25.62 5.37
C ALA A 172 -0.78 -26.34 5.90
N GLU A 173 0.31 -25.60 6.12
CA GLU A 173 1.58 -26.16 6.60
C GLU A 173 1.70 -26.19 8.13
N TYR A 174 1.15 -25.20 8.84
CA TYR A 174 1.34 -24.99 10.29
C TYR A 174 0.06 -24.89 11.11
N GLY A 175 -1.11 -24.91 10.46
CA GLY A 175 -2.40 -24.81 11.15
C GLY A 175 -2.77 -26.08 11.94
N PRO A 176 -3.84 -26.03 12.74
CA PRO A 176 -4.29 -27.17 13.55
C PRO A 176 -4.62 -28.42 12.72
N THR A 177 -4.99 -28.23 11.47
CA THR A 177 -5.35 -29.28 10.50
C THR A 177 -4.21 -29.61 9.53
N ALA A 178 -3.02 -29.02 9.72
CA ALA A 178 -1.88 -29.26 8.85
C ALA A 178 -1.60 -30.76 8.76
N ARG A 179 -1.57 -31.28 7.52
CA ARG A 179 -1.29 -32.70 7.30
C ARG A 179 0.12 -32.96 7.81
N LYS A 180 0.25 -33.82 8.82
CA LYS A 180 1.57 -34.29 9.29
C LYS A 180 2.25 -34.98 8.11
N LYS A 181 3.12 -34.28 7.37
CA LYS A 181 3.99 -34.91 6.39
C LYS A 181 4.89 -35.86 7.18
N HIS A 182 4.69 -37.16 6.95
CA HIS A 182 5.52 -38.20 7.55
C HIS A 182 6.99 -37.90 7.22
N ARG A 183 7.78 -37.68 8.27
CA ARG A 183 9.24 -37.63 8.20
C ARG A 183 9.80 -39.00 7.85
#